data_AF-A0A316Q4J3-F1
#
_entry.id   AF-A0A316Q4J3-F1
#
_cell.length_a   1.000
_cell.length_b   1.000
_cell.length_c   1.000
_cell.angle_alpha   90.00
_cell.angle_beta   90.00
_cell.angle_gamma   90.00
#
_symmetry.space_group_name_H-M   'P 1'
#
loop_
_entity.id
_entity.type
_entity.pdbx_description
1 polymer ?
#
loop_
_entity_poly.entity_id
_entity_poly.type
_entity_poly.pdbx_seq_one_letter_code
_entity_poly.pdbx_strand_id
1 'polypeptide(L)'
;MNNYIVYEPSAKIREIARQALKGNWPKMFVGVLIFYTLSTFISEILDSFFVIVRYIPIYGEYFRAEIPYAGALYEFLVMGPLMCGFAMFMLTFFRDKKVNYALNLEGFGMFGKTFCMYLLYSVKVYLWSLLFVVPGIIAVYRYSQCFYLRVDHPDWTASQCINESKRLMRGNKGKLFCLQLTFFGYALLASLPYAIFDNFTETEGMTYVLIASLLWLPMLVVNLYIETATVTFYEIVTRNLVVFNTQGIPYSQPSYENETWEDIQSKKNSDDYQKDENNEEKKNSDEENKAEE
;
A
#
# COMPACT_ATOMS: atom_id res chain seq x y z
N MET A 1 -22.76 6.25 0.74
CA MET A 1 -22.19 5.48 1.87
C MET A 1 -21.53 6.43 2.86
N ASN A 2 -21.64 6.17 4.15
CA ASN A 2 -20.91 6.92 5.18
C ASN A 2 -19.42 6.61 5.11
N ASN A 3 -18.58 7.53 5.56
CA ASN A 3 -17.13 7.37 5.58
C ASN A 3 -16.70 6.70 6.88
N TYR A 4 -16.05 5.53 6.80
CA TYR A 4 -15.57 4.81 7.98
C TYR A 4 -14.23 5.39 8.45
N ILE A 5 -14.07 5.59 9.76
CA ILE A 5 -12.83 6.09 10.37
C ILE A 5 -12.09 4.92 11.01
N VAL A 6 -10.80 4.80 10.70
CA VAL A 6 -9.93 3.71 11.17
C VAL A 6 -9.39 4.03 12.56
N TYR A 7 -9.93 3.38 13.58
CA TYR A 7 -9.51 3.55 14.97
C TYR A 7 -8.42 2.56 15.39
N GLU A 8 -8.31 1.44 14.68
CA GLU A 8 -7.37 0.33 14.92
C GLU A 8 -5.94 0.84 15.15
N PRO A 9 -5.25 0.47 16.24
CA PRO A 9 -3.86 0.89 16.46
C PRO A 9 -2.94 0.46 15.32
N SER A 10 -1.96 1.29 14.94
CA SER A 10 -1.00 0.96 13.88
C SER A 10 -0.26 -0.36 14.14
N ALA A 11 -0.01 -0.68 15.42
CA ALA A 11 0.57 -1.96 15.83
C ALA A 11 -0.32 -3.16 15.45
N LYS A 12 -1.65 -3.01 15.57
CA LYS A 12 -2.60 -4.07 15.21
C LYS A 12 -2.66 -4.28 13.70
N ILE A 13 -2.69 -3.20 12.92
CA ILE A 13 -2.62 -3.26 11.45
C ILE A 13 -1.34 -3.97 11.00
N ARG A 14 -0.20 -3.63 11.64
CA ARG A 14 1.10 -4.28 11.41
C ARG A 14 1.13 -5.75 11.78
N GLU A 15 0.42 -6.14 12.84
CA GLU A 15 0.29 -7.53 13.26
C GLU A 15 -0.48 -8.33 12.21
N ILE A 16 -1.64 -7.82 11.78
CA ILE A 16 -2.48 -8.44 10.74
C ILE A 16 -1.68 -8.60 9.44
N ALA A 17 -0.97 -7.56 9.01
CA ALA A 17 -0.12 -7.63 7.82
C ALA A 17 0.97 -8.70 7.93
N ARG A 18 1.61 -8.83 9.11
CA ARG A 18 2.63 -9.86 9.34
C ARG A 18 2.04 -11.27 9.35
N GLN A 19 0.87 -11.43 9.97
CA GLN A 19 0.13 -12.70 9.97
C GLN A 19 -0.31 -13.07 8.55
N ALA A 20 -0.75 -12.11 7.75
CA ALA A 20 -1.16 -12.33 6.37
C ALA A 20 -0.02 -12.88 5.50
N LEU A 21 1.22 -12.49 5.77
CA LEU A 21 2.43 -12.98 5.08
C LEU A 21 2.99 -14.29 5.66
N LYS A 22 2.56 -14.71 6.86
CA LYS A 22 3.11 -15.89 7.54
C LYS A 22 2.96 -17.13 6.64
N GLY A 23 4.07 -17.83 6.41
CA GLY A 23 4.13 -19.01 5.55
C GLY A 23 4.26 -18.73 4.03
N ASN A 24 4.04 -17.49 3.57
CA ASN A 24 4.14 -17.11 2.15
C ASN A 24 5.12 -15.97 1.86
N TRP A 25 5.92 -15.55 2.85
CA TRP A 25 6.94 -14.49 2.71
C TRP A 25 7.80 -14.61 1.44
N PRO A 26 8.47 -15.75 1.15
CA PRO A 26 9.33 -15.85 -0.04
C PRO A 26 8.55 -15.69 -1.36
N LYS A 27 7.33 -16.25 -1.42
CA LYS A 27 6.49 -16.15 -2.61
C LYS A 27 6.07 -14.70 -2.87
N MET A 28 5.67 -13.99 -1.81
CA MET A 28 5.29 -12.58 -1.93
C MET A 28 6.49 -11.68 -2.25
N PHE A 29 7.66 -11.99 -1.70
CA PHE A 29 8.90 -11.31 -2.04
C PHE A 29 9.22 -11.42 -3.54
N VAL A 30 9.04 -12.60 -4.14
CA VAL A 30 9.21 -12.78 -5.60
C VAL A 30 8.24 -11.89 -6.39
N GLY A 31 6.99 -11.77 -5.94
CA GLY A 31 6.02 -10.86 -6.59
C GLY A 31 6.45 -9.38 -6.54
N VAL A 32 6.95 -8.92 -5.39
CA VAL A 32 7.51 -7.56 -5.24
C VAL A 32 8.78 -7.39 -6.07
N LEU A 33 9.63 -8.41 -6.15
CA LEU A 33 10.84 -8.38 -6.97
C LEU A 33 10.50 -8.27 -8.46
N ILE A 34 9.44 -8.96 -8.93
CA ILE A 34 8.94 -8.83 -10.30
C ILE A 34 8.47 -7.40 -10.55
N PHE A 35 7.66 -6.83 -9.63
CA PHE A 35 7.22 -5.44 -9.73
C PHE A 35 8.40 -4.45 -9.76
N TYR A 36 9.38 -4.62 -8.87
CA TYR A 36 10.60 -3.80 -8.83
C TYR A 36 11.42 -3.91 -10.11
N THR A 37 11.58 -5.13 -10.63
CA THR A 37 12.31 -5.40 -11.86
C THR A 37 11.65 -4.67 -13.02
N LEU A 38 10.33 -4.79 -13.15
CA LEU A 38 9.56 -4.18 -14.22
C LEU A 38 9.44 -2.66 -14.11
N SER A 39 9.47 -2.10 -12.91
CA SER A 39 9.36 -0.65 -12.70
C SER A 39 10.73 0.03 -12.67
N THR A 40 11.49 -0.20 -11.60
CA THR A 40 12.70 0.57 -11.28
C THR A 40 13.96 0.01 -11.92
N PHE A 41 14.18 -1.32 -11.89
CA PHE A 41 15.44 -1.88 -12.39
C PHE A 41 15.66 -1.62 -13.90
N ILE A 42 14.60 -1.78 -14.71
CA ILE A 42 14.66 -1.45 -16.14
C ILE A 42 14.91 0.04 -16.36
N SER A 43 14.29 0.90 -15.54
CA SER A 43 14.50 2.35 -15.57
C SER A 43 15.97 2.72 -15.34
N GLU A 44 16.58 2.16 -14.29
CA GLU A 44 18.00 2.36 -13.96
C GLU A 44 18.93 1.87 -15.06
N ILE A 45 18.63 0.71 -15.67
CA ILE A 45 19.38 0.22 -16.82
C ILE A 45 19.30 1.22 -17.98
N LEU A 46 18.11 1.72 -18.32
CA LEU A 46 17.96 2.68 -19.40
C LEU A 46 18.73 3.97 -19.12
N ASP A 47 18.67 4.48 -17.89
CA ASP A 47 19.39 5.69 -17.49
C ASP A 47 20.91 5.53 -17.54
N SER A 48 21.43 4.31 -17.33
CA SER A 48 22.86 4.03 -17.51
C SER A 48 23.35 4.17 -18.97
N PHE A 49 22.45 4.02 -19.95
CA PHE A 49 22.77 4.17 -21.38
C PHE A 49 22.40 5.55 -21.94
N PHE A 50 21.36 6.18 -21.39
CA PHE A 50 20.75 7.39 -21.94
C PHE A 50 20.80 8.54 -20.94
N VAL A 51 21.99 9.12 -20.83
CA VAL A 51 22.27 10.27 -19.95
C VAL A 51 22.78 11.45 -20.76
N ILE A 52 22.24 12.64 -20.48
CA ILE A 52 22.79 13.89 -20.99
C ILE A 52 23.78 14.43 -19.96
N VAL A 53 25.04 14.54 -20.36
CA VAL A 53 26.08 15.15 -19.52
C VAL A 53 26.21 16.63 -19.88
N ARG A 54 26.09 17.51 -18.87
CA ARG A 54 26.30 18.95 -18.98
C ARG A 54 27.37 19.39 -18.00
N TYR A 55 28.18 20.37 -18.39
CA TYR A 55 29.10 21.05 -17.50
C TYR A 55 28.56 22.46 -17.24
N ILE A 56 28.16 22.72 -16.00
CA ILE A 56 27.54 23.98 -15.59
C ILE A 56 28.61 24.83 -14.89
N PRO A 57 28.97 26.02 -15.42
CA PRO A 57 29.92 26.89 -14.76
C PRO A 57 29.26 27.57 -13.55
N ILE A 58 29.81 27.37 -12.35
CA ILE A 58 29.35 27.98 -11.10
C ILE A 58 30.58 28.50 -10.33
N TYR A 59 30.63 29.81 -10.09
CA TYR A 59 31.75 30.50 -9.40
C TYR A 59 33.16 30.19 -9.96
N GLY A 60 33.26 29.96 -11.27
CA GLY A 60 34.54 29.66 -11.95
C GLY A 60 34.90 28.17 -12.00
N GLU A 61 34.13 27.31 -11.34
CA GLU A 61 34.26 25.85 -11.39
C GLU A 61 33.23 25.23 -12.34
N TYR A 62 33.57 24.12 -13.00
CA TYR A 62 32.65 23.37 -13.86
C TYR A 62 32.05 22.19 -13.10
N PHE A 63 30.76 22.25 -12.81
CA PHE A 63 30.03 21.15 -12.19
C PHE A 63 29.48 20.21 -13.25
N ARG A 64 29.83 18.93 -13.16
CA ARG A 64 29.27 17.87 -14.00
C ARG A 64 27.85 17.54 -13.53
N ALA A 65 26.87 17.75 -14.40
CA ALA A 65 25.48 17.42 -14.18
C ALA A 65 25.06 16.31 -15.14
N GLU A 66 24.59 15.19 -14.57
CA GLU A 66 23.99 14.09 -15.29
C GLU A 66 22.47 14.22 -15.27
N ILE A 67 21.87 14.23 -16.45
CA ILE A 67 20.41 14.32 -16.61
C ILE A 67 19.96 13.03 -17.30
N PRO A 68 19.62 11.98 -16.52
CA PRO A 68 18.93 10.81 -17.05
C PRO A 68 17.52 11.20 -17.51
N TYR A 69 17.05 10.57 -18.59
CA TYR A 69 15.72 10.88 -19.15
C TYR A 69 14.97 9.65 -19.67
N ALA A 70 15.66 8.58 -20.06
CA ALA A 70 15.02 7.41 -20.65
C ALA A 70 14.25 6.60 -19.61
N GLY A 71 14.82 6.40 -18.42
CA GLY A 71 14.18 5.75 -17.29
C GLY A 71 12.95 6.51 -16.82
N ALA A 72 13.07 7.83 -16.65
CA ALA A 72 11.94 8.70 -16.31
C ALA A 72 10.78 8.60 -17.32
N LEU A 73 11.07 8.59 -18.63
CA LEU A 73 10.07 8.41 -19.67
C LEU A 73 9.45 7.01 -19.62
N TYR A 74 10.27 5.98 -19.44
CA TYR A 74 9.83 4.60 -19.27
C TYR A 74 8.86 4.47 -18.10
N GLU A 75 9.28 4.87 -16.90
CA GLU A 75 8.47 4.84 -15.68
C GLU A 75 7.15 5.58 -15.85
N PHE A 76 7.18 6.78 -16.43
CA PHE A 76 5.97 7.54 -16.68
C PHE A 76 4.94 6.77 -17.51
N LEU A 77 5.38 6.02 -18.52
CA LEU A 77 4.52 5.23 -19.39
C LEU A 77 4.00 3.94 -18.72
N VAL A 78 4.85 3.23 -17.97
CA VAL A 78 4.53 1.89 -17.47
C VAL A 78 4.00 1.85 -16.04
N MET A 79 4.26 2.88 -15.23
CA MET A 79 3.95 2.88 -13.80
C MET A 79 2.45 2.72 -13.53
N GLY A 80 1.58 3.35 -14.32
CA GLY A 80 0.13 3.21 -14.11
C GLY A 80 -0.39 1.77 -14.23
N PRO A 81 -0.16 1.10 -15.36
CA PRO A 81 -0.41 -0.33 -15.51
C PRO A 81 0.24 -1.18 -14.41
N LEU A 82 1.53 -0.95 -14.10
CA LEU A 82 2.25 -1.74 -13.09
C LEU A 82 1.66 -1.55 -11.69
N MET A 83 1.32 -0.33 -11.26
CA MET A 83 0.69 -0.08 -9.97
C MET A 83 -0.67 -0.77 -9.87
N CYS A 84 -1.46 -0.76 -10.95
CA CYS A 84 -2.73 -1.48 -10.99
C CYS A 84 -2.52 -3.00 -10.92
N GLY A 85 -1.55 -3.54 -11.66
CA GLY A 85 -1.20 -4.96 -11.63
C GLY A 85 -0.71 -5.42 -10.25
N PHE A 86 0.15 -4.61 -9.63
CA PHE A 86 0.65 -4.84 -8.29
C PHE A 86 -0.46 -4.77 -7.23
N ALA A 87 -1.40 -3.82 -7.37
CA ALA A 87 -2.59 -3.75 -6.54
C ALA A 87 -3.46 -5.02 -6.66
N MET A 88 -3.66 -5.54 -7.88
CA MET A 88 -4.36 -6.82 -8.12
C MET A 88 -3.63 -7.97 -7.43
N PHE A 89 -2.32 -8.08 -7.66
CA PHE A 89 -1.47 -9.10 -7.02
C PHE A 89 -1.59 -9.09 -5.49
N MET A 90 -1.47 -7.92 -4.87
CA MET A 90 -1.51 -7.77 -3.43
C MET A 90 -2.89 -8.05 -2.84
N LEU A 91 -3.97 -7.56 -3.47
CA LEU A 91 -5.34 -7.80 -3.01
C LEU A 91 -5.74 -9.28 -3.14
N THR A 92 -5.46 -9.92 -4.28
CA THR A 92 -5.76 -11.33 -4.49
C THR A 92 -5.02 -12.21 -3.48
N PHE A 93 -3.74 -11.92 -3.21
CA PHE A 93 -3.02 -12.65 -2.15
C PHE A 93 -3.63 -12.40 -0.77
N PHE A 94 -3.96 -11.15 -0.44
CA PHE A 94 -4.47 -10.82 0.88
C PHE A 94 -5.79 -11.54 1.19
N ARG A 95 -6.71 -11.56 0.21
CA ARG A 95 -8.04 -12.17 0.29
C ARG A 95 -8.03 -13.70 0.14
N ASP A 96 -7.40 -14.22 -0.90
CA ASP A 96 -7.53 -15.63 -1.30
C ASP A 96 -6.34 -16.51 -0.90
N LYS A 97 -5.25 -15.91 -0.38
CA LYS A 97 -3.95 -16.58 -0.13
C LYS A 97 -3.33 -17.25 -1.36
N LYS A 98 -3.84 -16.94 -2.56
CA LYS A 98 -3.33 -17.41 -3.84
C LYS A 98 -2.25 -16.45 -4.34
N VAL A 99 -1.16 -17.01 -4.85
CA VAL A 99 -0.06 -16.24 -5.44
C VAL A 99 -0.10 -16.47 -6.94
N ASN A 100 -0.45 -15.43 -7.70
CA ASN A 100 -0.37 -15.44 -9.16
C ASN A 100 0.49 -14.26 -9.62
N TYR A 101 1.71 -14.55 -10.07
CA TYR A 101 2.67 -13.52 -10.48
C TYR A 101 2.24 -12.76 -11.74
N ALA A 102 1.44 -13.37 -12.61
CA ALA A 102 0.95 -12.75 -13.84
C ALA A 102 0.08 -11.51 -13.56
N LEU A 103 -0.54 -11.43 -12.39
CA LEU A 103 -1.34 -10.26 -11.95
C LEU A 103 -0.54 -8.95 -12.03
N ASN A 104 0.79 -8.98 -11.81
CA ASN A 104 1.65 -7.80 -11.94
C ASN A 104 1.60 -7.19 -13.35
N LEU A 105 1.35 -8.01 -14.37
CA LEU A 105 1.28 -7.61 -15.78
C LEU A 105 -0.17 -7.41 -16.26
N GLU A 106 -1.18 -7.89 -15.54
CA GLU A 106 -2.58 -7.76 -15.98
C GLU A 106 -3.04 -6.31 -16.10
N GLY A 107 -2.41 -5.38 -15.37
CA GLY A 107 -2.69 -3.95 -15.50
C GLY A 107 -2.40 -3.38 -16.90
N PHE A 108 -1.57 -4.05 -17.71
CA PHE A 108 -1.32 -3.70 -19.11
C PHE A 108 -2.48 -4.09 -20.04
N GLY A 109 -3.30 -5.08 -19.69
CA GLY A 109 -4.52 -5.41 -20.45
C GLY A 109 -5.51 -4.23 -20.50
N MET A 110 -5.43 -3.32 -19.53
CA MET A 110 -6.23 -2.10 -19.45
C MET A 110 -5.37 -0.83 -19.56
N PHE A 111 -4.27 -0.89 -20.33
CA PHE A 111 -3.24 0.16 -20.39
C PHE A 111 -3.81 1.59 -20.46
N GLY A 112 -4.72 1.87 -21.40
CA GLY A 112 -5.28 3.23 -21.55
C GLY A 112 -5.99 3.74 -20.30
N LYS A 113 -6.74 2.87 -19.60
CA LYS A 113 -7.46 3.23 -18.37
C LYS A 113 -6.53 3.39 -17.17
N THR A 114 -5.51 2.54 -17.05
CA THR A 114 -4.55 2.54 -15.93
C THR A 114 -3.50 3.64 -16.08
N PHE A 115 -3.03 3.88 -17.30
CA PHE A 115 -2.19 5.03 -17.65
C PHE A 115 -2.90 6.37 -17.38
N CYS A 116 -4.14 6.54 -17.87
CA CYS A 116 -4.91 7.75 -17.62
C CYS A 116 -5.16 7.98 -16.11
N MET A 117 -5.35 6.90 -15.35
CA MET A 117 -5.45 6.97 -13.89
C MET A 117 -4.18 7.51 -13.25
N TYR A 118 -3.03 6.95 -13.61
CA TYR A 118 -1.74 7.41 -13.11
C TYR A 118 -1.43 8.83 -13.54
N LEU A 119 -1.72 9.21 -14.77
CA LEU A 119 -1.57 10.57 -15.28
C LEU A 119 -2.38 11.58 -14.46
N LEU A 120 -3.66 11.28 -14.20
CA LEU A 120 -4.51 12.16 -13.39
C LEU A 120 -4.06 12.22 -11.94
N TYR A 121 -3.58 11.11 -11.38
CA TYR A 121 -2.99 11.05 -10.05
C TYR A 121 -1.73 11.91 -9.97
N SER A 122 -0.77 11.70 -10.89
CA SER A 122 0.53 12.37 -10.88
C SER A 122 0.41 13.87 -11.11
N VAL A 123 -0.43 14.32 -12.05
CA VAL A 123 -0.71 15.75 -12.27
C VAL A 123 -1.30 16.38 -11.02
N LYS A 124 -2.28 15.74 -10.37
CA LYS A 124 -2.86 16.29 -9.13
C LYS A 124 -1.83 16.39 -8.02
N VAL A 125 -1.02 15.35 -7.81
CA VAL A 125 0.04 15.38 -6.79
C VAL A 125 1.07 16.45 -7.10
N TYR A 126 1.54 16.53 -8.35
CA TYR A 126 2.52 17.52 -8.81
C TYR A 126 2.03 18.96 -8.58
N LEU A 127 0.78 19.27 -8.93
CA LEU A 127 0.19 20.60 -8.69
C LEU A 127 0.14 20.96 -7.20
N TRP A 128 -0.15 20.00 -6.31
CA TRP A 128 -0.12 20.24 -4.87
C TRP A 128 1.31 20.42 -4.34
N SER A 129 2.27 19.65 -4.87
CA SER A 129 3.69 19.76 -4.53
C SER A 129 4.31 21.08 -5.00
N LEU A 130 3.85 21.63 -6.13
CA LEU A 130 4.31 22.93 -6.65
C LEU A 130 3.90 24.08 -5.73
N LEU A 131 2.76 23.97 -5.05
CA LEU A 131 2.30 24.98 -4.11
C LEU A 131 3.19 25.00 -2.86
N PHE A 132 3.34 23.83 -2.20
CA PHE A 132 4.27 23.60 -1.10
C PHE A 132 4.55 22.10 -0.94
N VAL A 133 5.64 21.73 -0.27
CA VAL A 133 6.00 20.32 -0.01
C VAL A 133 4.94 19.59 0.84
N VAL A 134 4.50 20.21 1.94
CA VAL A 134 3.51 19.64 2.87
C VAL A 134 2.18 19.24 2.20
N PRO A 135 1.51 20.12 1.42
CA PRO A 135 0.28 19.74 0.72
C PRO A 135 0.50 18.67 -0.36
N GLY A 136 1.68 18.60 -0.98
CA GLY A 136 2.07 17.50 -1.87
C GLY A 136 2.01 16.14 -1.16
N ILE A 137 2.63 16.04 0.03
CA ILE A 137 2.58 14.84 0.87
C ILE A 137 1.13 14.48 1.23
N ILE A 138 0.32 15.46 1.65
CA ILE A 138 -1.10 15.25 1.96
C ILE A 138 -1.88 14.75 0.74
N ALA A 139 -1.53 15.19 -0.48
CA ALA A 139 -2.17 14.75 -1.71
C ALA A 139 -1.86 13.28 -2.02
N VAL A 140 -0.63 12.81 -1.79
CA VAL A 140 -0.25 11.39 -1.92
C VAL A 140 -1.14 10.52 -1.03
N TYR A 141 -1.24 10.84 0.27
CA TYR A 141 -2.12 10.11 1.19
C TYR A 141 -3.61 10.27 0.87
N ARG A 142 -4.03 11.40 0.29
CA ARG A 142 -5.44 11.61 -0.10
C ARG A 142 -5.85 10.65 -1.22
N TYR A 143 -4.92 10.23 -2.08
CA TYR A 143 -5.22 9.44 -3.27
C TYR A 143 -4.59 8.04 -3.23
N SER A 144 -3.99 7.62 -2.12
CA SER A 144 -3.26 6.34 -2.03
C SER A 144 -4.12 5.10 -2.33
N GLN A 145 -5.43 5.18 -2.08
CA GLN A 145 -6.36 4.04 -2.26
C GLN A 145 -6.90 3.89 -3.68
N CYS A 146 -6.52 4.80 -4.57
CA CYS A 146 -7.02 4.89 -5.93
C CYS A 146 -6.85 3.62 -6.76
N PHE A 147 -5.67 2.99 -6.67
CA PHE A 147 -5.34 1.80 -7.47
C PHE A 147 -6.08 0.57 -6.96
N TYR A 148 -6.19 0.38 -5.65
CA TYR A 148 -7.00 -0.69 -5.06
C TYR A 148 -8.49 -0.55 -5.42
N LEU A 149 -9.04 0.68 -5.35
CA LEU A 149 -10.41 0.95 -5.78
C LEU A 149 -10.67 0.65 -7.25
N ARG A 150 -9.67 0.84 -8.12
CA ARG A 150 -9.78 0.47 -9.53
C ARG A 150 -9.86 -1.04 -9.72
N VAL A 151 -9.17 -1.81 -8.89
CA VAL A 151 -9.25 -3.27 -8.89
C VAL A 151 -10.62 -3.75 -8.44
N ASP A 152 -11.15 -3.17 -7.35
CA ASP A 152 -12.48 -3.53 -6.84
C ASP A 152 -13.63 -3.06 -7.74
N HIS A 153 -13.42 -1.96 -8.48
CA HIS A 153 -14.40 -1.38 -9.39
C HIS A 153 -13.80 -1.12 -10.79
N PRO A 154 -13.62 -2.17 -11.62
CA PRO A 154 -13.00 -2.05 -12.94
C PRO A 154 -13.78 -1.18 -13.93
N ASP A 155 -15.08 -1.01 -13.70
CA ASP A 155 -15.97 -0.17 -14.51
C ASP A 155 -15.83 1.33 -14.21
N TRP A 156 -15.20 1.69 -13.09
CA TRP A 156 -15.08 3.08 -12.69
C TRP A 156 -14.03 3.85 -13.48
N THR A 157 -14.38 5.07 -13.84
CA THR A 157 -13.46 6.04 -14.44
C THR A 157 -12.38 6.49 -13.45
N ALA A 158 -11.28 7.01 -13.96
CA ALA A 158 -10.18 7.50 -13.13
C ALA A 158 -10.60 8.57 -12.11
N SER A 159 -11.46 9.50 -12.53
CA SER A 159 -12.00 10.53 -11.66
C SER A 159 -12.87 9.95 -10.54
N GLN A 160 -13.66 8.92 -10.81
CA GLN A 160 -14.47 8.24 -9.79
C GLN A 160 -13.59 7.58 -8.73
N CYS A 161 -12.58 6.80 -9.14
CA CYS A 161 -11.63 6.19 -8.20
C CYS A 161 -10.89 7.24 -7.35
N ILE A 162 -10.46 8.37 -7.95
CA ILE A 162 -9.80 9.46 -7.21
C ILE A 162 -10.74 10.13 -6.20
N ASN A 163 -11.98 10.42 -6.61
CA ASN A 163 -12.96 11.05 -5.73
C ASN A 163 -13.33 10.13 -4.58
N GLU A 164 -13.44 8.83 -4.85
CA GLU A 164 -13.74 7.86 -3.81
C GLU A 164 -12.57 7.64 -2.86
N SER A 165 -11.33 7.57 -3.35
CA SER A 165 -10.14 7.55 -2.49
C SER A 165 -10.10 8.79 -1.59
N LYS A 166 -10.41 9.98 -2.14
CA LYS A 166 -10.52 11.22 -1.35
C LYS A 166 -11.60 11.13 -0.26
N ARG A 167 -12.73 10.46 -0.55
CA ARG A 167 -13.81 10.21 0.42
C ARG A 167 -13.32 9.31 1.54
N LEU A 168 -12.80 8.11 1.21
CA LEU A 168 -12.29 7.12 2.16
C LEU A 168 -11.15 7.68 3.03
N MET A 169 -10.32 8.54 2.46
CA MET A 169 -9.20 9.13 3.19
C MET A 169 -9.59 10.34 4.04
N ARG A 170 -10.83 10.84 4.00
CA ARG A 170 -11.27 11.93 4.89
C ARG A 170 -11.23 11.44 6.34
N GLY A 171 -10.46 12.08 7.21
CA GLY A 171 -10.23 11.63 8.59
C GLY A 171 -9.20 10.51 8.77
N ASN A 172 -8.79 9.82 7.69
CA ASN A 172 -7.90 8.65 7.76
C ASN A 172 -6.46 8.91 7.27
N LYS A 173 -6.16 10.06 6.64
CA LYS A 173 -4.79 10.38 6.13
C LYS A 173 -3.74 10.37 7.21
N GLY A 174 -4.03 11.02 8.35
CA GLY A 174 -3.10 11.07 9.47
C GLY A 174 -2.83 9.67 10.03
N LYS A 175 -3.84 8.80 10.01
CA LYS A 175 -3.69 7.40 10.44
C LYS A 175 -2.73 6.63 9.53
N LEU A 176 -2.90 6.76 8.22
CA LEU A 176 -2.01 6.12 7.24
C LEU A 176 -0.58 6.68 7.32
N PHE A 177 -0.43 7.99 7.50
CA PHE A 177 0.87 8.62 7.74
C PHE A 177 1.55 8.07 8.99
N CYS A 178 0.85 8.03 10.13
CA CYS A 178 1.38 7.47 11.36
C CYS A 178 1.72 5.99 11.22
N LEU A 179 0.92 5.22 10.48
CA LEU A 179 1.22 3.83 10.16
C LEU A 179 2.54 3.71 9.39
N GLN A 180 2.73 4.48 8.32
CA GLN A 180 3.97 4.48 7.54
C GLN A 180 5.18 4.94 8.36
N LEU A 181 5.00 5.91 9.25
CA LEU A 181 6.07 6.38 10.15
C LEU A 181 6.60 5.27 11.07
N THR A 182 5.76 4.28 11.43
CA THR A 182 6.23 3.13 12.22
C THR A 182 7.22 2.21 11.47
N PHE A 183 7.30 2.33 10.15
CA PHE A 183 8.24 1.59 9.31
C PHE A 183 9.52 2.38 9.01
N PHE A 184 9.55 3.69 9.31
CA PHE A 184 10.65 4.58 8.96
C PHE A 184 12.00 4.09 9.46
N GLY A 185 12.07 3.57 10.70
CA GLY A 185 13.31 3.01 11.25
C GLY A 185 13.80 1.77 10.49
N TYR A 186 12.90 0.90 10.03
CA TYR A 186 13.27 -0.27 9.24
C TYR A 186 13.71 0.13 7.83
N ALA A 187 13.03 1.10 7.21
CA ALA A 187 13.41 1.63 5.91
C ALA A 187 14.80 2.28 5.96
N LEU A 188 15.08 3.08 6.99
CA LEU A 188 16.39 3.69 7.20
C LEU A 188 17.48 2.61 7.32
N LEU A 189 17.27 1.59 8.16
CA LEU A 189 18.22 0.50 8.34
C LEU A 189 18.44 -0.29 7.04
N ALA A 190 17.38 -0.56 6.30
CA ALA A 190 17.44 -1.27 5.03
C ALA A 190 18.12 -0.46 3.91
N SER A 191 18.09 0.88 3.96
CA SER A 191 18.78 1.75 3.01
C SER A 191 20.28 1.90 3.25
N LEU A 192 20.79 1.57 4.45
CA LEU A 192 22.20 1.83 4.80
C LEU A 192 23.21 1.18 3.84
N PRO A 193 23.06 -0.10 3.42
CA PRO A 193 24.03 -0.73 2.53
C PRO A 193 24.14 0.02 1.19
N TYR A 194 23.00 0.39 0.60
CA TYR A 194 22.96 1.18 -0.63
C TYR A 194 23.56 2.57 -0.43
N ALA A 195 23.17 3.28 0.63
CA ALA A 195 23.66 4.63 0.89
C ALA A 195 25.18 4.68 1.12
N ILE A 196 25.74 3.69 1.83
CA ILE A 196 27.20 3.58 2.02
C ILE A 196 27.87 3.30 0.68
N PHE A 197 27.34 2.38 -0.13
CA PHE A 197 27.91 2.13 -1.45
C PHE A 197 27.89 3.38 -2.34
N ASP A 198 26.74 4.05 -2.43
CA ASP A 198 26.55 5.24 -3.27
C ASP A 198 27.50 6.39 -2.93
N ASN A 199 27.81 6.60 -1.65
CA ASN A 199 28.69 7.69 -1.21
C ASN A 199 30.19 7.40 -1.35
N PHE A 200 30.60 6.13 -1.42
CA PHE A 200 32.01 5.73 -1.39
C PHE A 200 32.48 5.03 -2.68
N THR A 201 31.58 4.74 -3.61
CA THR A 201 31.91 4.04 -4.85
C THR A 201 32.39 5.01 -5.93
N GLU A 202 33.45 4.61 -6.64
CA GLU A 202 33.86 5.23 -7.91
C GLU A 202 33.30 4.46 -9.12
N THR A 203 32.45 3.46 -8.86
CA THR A 203 31.88 2.61 -9.91
C THR A 203 30.82 3.39 -10.67
N GLU A 204 30.89 3.35 -12.00
CA GLU A 204 29.90 3.96 -12.89
C GLU A 204 29.25 2.93 -13.83
N GLY A 205 28.21 3.37 -14.54
CA GLY A 205 27.54 2.59 -15.58
C GLY A 205 26.88 1.30 -15.07
N MET A 206 26.93 0.25 -15.88
CA MET A 206 26.22 -1.01 -15.60
C MET A 206 26.69 -1.71 -14.31
N THR A 207 27.98 -1.64 -13.99
CA THR A 207 28.50 -2.26 -12.75
C THR A 207 27.90 -1.59 -11.52
N TYR A 208 27.72 -0.27 -11.53
CA TYR A 208 27.04 0.46 -10.46
C TYR A 208 25.60 -0.04 -10.30
N VAL A 209 24.82 -0.07 -11.40
CA VAL A 209 23.41 -0.48 -11.38
C VAL A 209 23.23 -1.90 -10.82
N LEU A 210 24.09 -2.84 -11.20
CA LEU A 210 24.03 -4.22 -10.71
C LEU A 210 24.32 -4.33 -9.21
N ILE A 211 25.31 -3.57 -8.70
CA ILE A 211 25.62 -3.57 -7.27
C ILE A 211 24.53 -2.83 -6.49
N ALA A 212 24.10 -1.66 -6.96
CA ALA A 212 23.05 -0.86 -6.36
C ALA A 212 21.73 -1.65 -6.20
N SER A 213 21.27 -2.32 -7.26
CA SER A 213 20.06 -3.15 -7.23
C SER A 213 20.16 -4.33 -6.26
N LEU A 214 21.34 -4.95 -6.13
CA LEU A 214 21.58 -6.01 -5.14
C LEU A 214 21.50 -5.45 -3.71
N LEU A 215 22.09 -4.29 -3.47
CA LEU A 215 22.08 -3.63 -2.17
C LEU A 215 20.69 -3.06 -1.81
N TRP A 216 19.78 -2.94 -2.78
CA TRP A 216 18.40 -2.51 -2.57
C TRP A 216 17.46 -3.66 -2.12
N LEU A 217 17.87 -4.92 -2.25
CA LEU A 217 17.02 -6.08 -1.88
C LEU A 217 16.48 -6.03 -0.43
N PRO A 218 17.23 -5.61 0.60
CA PRO A 218 16.68 -5.44 1.96
C PRO A 218 15.53 -4.43 2.00
N MET A 219 15.58 -3.37 1.20
CA MET A 219 14.50 -2.39 1.10
C MET A 219 13.23 -3.02 0.51
N LEU A 220 13.35 -3.96 -0.43
CA LEU A 220 12.20 -4.67 -0.99
C LEU A 220 11.45 -5.50 0.06
N VAL A 221 12.16 -6.05 1.07
CA VAL A 221 11.51 -6.76 2.19
C VAL A 221 10.69 -5.80 3.04
N VAL A 222 11.22 -4.60 3.30
CA VAL A 222 10.50 -3.55 4.04
C VAL A 222 9.29 -3.06 3.24
N ASN A 223 9.47 -2.82 1.94
CA ASN A 223 8.39 -2.41 1.03
C ASN A 223 7.28 -3.46 0.98
N LEU A 224 7.60 -4.75 0.88
CA LEU A 224 6.59 -5.81 0.97
C LEU A 224 5.75 -5.70 2.25
N TYR A 225 6.38 -5.41 3.39
CA TYR A 225 5.68 -5.27 4.66
C TYR A 225 4.81 -3.99 4.70
N ILE A 226 5.33 -2.86 4.19
CA ILE A 226 4.58 -1.60 4.08
C ILE A 226 3.36 -1.77 3.17
N GLU A 227 3.54 -2.41 2.02
CA GLU A 227 2.47 -2.64 1.05
C GLU A 227 1.38 -3.55 1.62
N THR A 228 1.76 -4.63 2.30
CA THR A 228 0.78 -5.51 2.97
C THR A 228 0.02 -4.77 4.08
N ALA A 229 0.68 -3.88 4.82
CA ALA A 229 0.03 -3.04 5.83
C ALA A 229 -0.91 -1.99 5.19
N THR A 230 -0.55 -1.46 4.02
CA THR A 230 -1.39 -0.53 3.25
C THR A 230 -2.62 -1.25 2.69
N VAL A 231 -2.48 -2.48 2.21
CA VAL A 231 -3.61 -3.34 1.80
C VAL A 231 -4.50 -3.67 2.99
N THR A 232 -3.92 -4.02 4.14
CA THR A 232 -4.70 -4.25 5.36
C THR A 232 -5.51 -3.00 5.74
N PHE A 233 -4.88 -1.83 5.70
CA PHE A 233 -5.55 -0.56 5.93
C PHE A 233 -6.66 -0.29 4.91
N TYR A 234 -6.42 -0.62 3.63
CA TYR A 234 -7.41 -0.52 2.58
C TYR A 234 -8.65 -1.37 2.88
N GLU A 235 -8.47 -2.65 3.23
CA GLU A 235 -9.60 -3.56 3.53
C GLU A 235 -10.38 -3.11 4.78
N ILE A 236 -9.71 -2.50 5.75
CA ILE A 236 -10.38 -1.91 6.92
C ILE A 236 -11.20 -0.68 6.52
N VAL A 237 -10.62 0.25 5.73
CA VAL A 237 -11.33 1.49 5.36
C VAL A 237 -12.50 1.25 4.41
N THR A 238 -12.44 0.20 3.59
CA THR A 238 -13.56 -0.25 2.73
C THR A 238 -14.56 -1.13 3.48
N ARG A 239 -14.27 -1.51 4.73
CA ARG A 239 -15.06 -2.41 5.58
C ARG A 239 -15.15 -3.86 5.08
N ASN A 240 -14.21 -4.27 4.22
CA ASN A 240 -14.05 -5.67 3.85
C ASN A 240 -13.38 -6.49 4.98
N LEU A 241 -12.66 -5.82 5.89
CA LEU A 241 -12.05 -6.43 7.07
C LEU A 241 -12.52 -5.71 8.35
N VAL A 242 -13.11 -6.46 9.27
CA VAL A 242 -13.48 -5.98 10.62
C VAL A 242 -12.47 -6.50 11.63
N VAL A 243 -11.89 -5.59 12.42
CA VAL A 243 -10.87 -5.93 13.42
C VAL A 243 -11.46 -5.80 14.82
N PHE A 244 -11.23 -6.83 15.64
CA PHE A 244 -11.66 -6.89 17.03
C PHE A 244 -10.48 -6.59 17.98
N ASN A 245 -10.79 -5.95 19.11
CA ASN A 245 -9.84 -5.73 20.19
C ASN A 245 -9.65 -7.01 21.03
N THR A 246 -8.82 -6.96 22.06
CA THR A 246 -8.55 -8.10 22.97
C THR A 246 -9.77 -8.56 23.77
N GLN A 247 -10.85 -7.77 23.78
CA GLN A 247 -12.11 -8.05 24.48
C GLN A 247 -13.19 -8.56 23.52
N GLY A 248 -12.86 -8.78 22.24
CA GLY A 248 -13.83 -9.22 21.22
C GLY A 248 -14.75 -8.11 20.70
N ILE A 249 -14.45 -6.84 20.98
CA ILE A 249 -15.25 -5.69 20.53
C ILE A 249 -14.64 -5.13 19.23
N PRO A 250 -15.43 -4.90 18.18
CA PRO A 250 -14.95 -4.23 16.97
C PRO A 250 -14.39 -2.83 17.26
N TYR A 251 -13.25 -2.47 16.67
CA TYR A 251 -12.76 -1.08 16.70
C TYR A 251 -13.68 -0.09 15.95
N SER A 252 -14.67 -0.61 15.22
CA SER A 252 -15.63 0.16 14.42
C SER A 252 -16.72 0.87 15.22
N GLN A 253 -16.83 0.61 16.52
CA GLN A 253 -17.60 1.42 17.45
C GLN A 253 -16.67 2.40 18.15
N PRO A 254 -17.04 3.68 18.34
CA PRO A 254 -16.32 4.52 19.28
C PRO A 254 -16.28 3.76 20.60
N SER A 255 -15.10 3.57 21.17
CA SER A 255 -14.97 3.04 22.52
C SER A 255 -15.91 3.85 23.39
N TYR A 256 -16.94 3.21 23.93
CA TYR A 256 -17.93 3.79 24.84
C TYR A 256 -17.21 4.66 25.84
N GLU A 257 -17.18 5.97 25.58
CA GLU A 257 -16.35 6.90 26.35
C GLU A 257 -16.94 7.10 27.77
N ASN A 258 -18.07 6.43 28.10
CA ASN A 258 -18.80 6.55 29.36
C ASN A 258 -19.48 5.26 29.87
N GLU A 259 -19.23 4.06 29.32
CA GLU A 259 -19.80 2.83 29.92
C GLU A 259 -18.76 2.14 30.80
N THR A 260 -19.05 2.09 32.10
CA THR A 260 -18.22 1.39 33.09
C THR A 260 -18.30 -0.12 32.88
N TRP A 261 -17.29 -0.87 33.31
CA TRP A 261 -17.26 -2.34 33.23
C TRP A 261 -18.51 -3.03 33.82
N GLU A 262 -19.16 -2.36 34.77
CA GLU A 262 -20.41 -2.78 35.41
C GLU A 262 -21.62 -2.66 34.46
N ASP A 263 -21.65 -1.67 33.57
CA ASP A 263 -22.73 -1.46 32.59
C ASP A 263 -22.67 -2.51 31.47
N ILE A 264 -21.47 -2.94 31.10
CA ILE A 264 -21.26 -3.98 30.08
C ILE A 264 -21.68 -5.35 30.62
N GLN A 265 -21.39 -5.65 31.89
CA GLN A 265 -21.85 -6.90 32.52
C GLN A 265 -23.36 -6.92 32.77
N SER A 266 -23.98 -5.77 33.11
CA SER A 266 -25.42 -5.70 33.32
C SER A 266 -26.21 -5.95 32.03
N LYS A 267 -25.73 -5.43 30.89
CA LYS A 267 -26.33 -5.71 29.56
C LYS A 267 -26.17 -7.17 29.15
N LYS A 268 -25.01 -7.78 29.42
CA LYS A 268 -24.77 -9.20 29.09
C LYS A 268 -25.64 -10.16 29.93
N ASN A 269 -26.07 -9.71 31.11
CA ASN A 269 -26.99 -10.44 31.98
C ASN A 269 -28.46 -10.01 31.78
N SER A 270 -28.77 -9.16 30.79
CA SER A 270 -30.15 -8.77 30.51
C SER A 270 -30.87 -9.86 29.71
N ASP A 271 -32.13 -10.13 30.07
CA ASP A 271 -32.92 -11.23 29.52
C ASP A 271 -33.09 -11.17 28.00
N ASP A 272 -33.02 -9.98 27.39
CA ASP A 272 -33.10 -9.81 25.93
C ASP A 272 -31.84 -10.35 25.23
N TYR A 273 -30.65 -10.07 25.76
CA TYR A 273 -29.38 -10.54 25.19
C TYR A 273 -29.23 -12.06 25.31
N GLN A 274 -29.63 -12.65 26.43
CA GLN A 274 -29.60 -14.11 26.61
C GLN A 274 -30.63 -14.82 25.73
N LYS A 275 -31.74 -14.16 25.38
CA LYS A 275 -32.77 -14.73 24.52
C LYS A 275 -32.36 -14.72 23.05
N ASP A 276 -31.61 -13.71 22.62
CA ASP A 276 -31.03 -13.65 21.28
C ASP A 276 -29.89 -14.67 21.11
N GLU A 277 -29.01 -14.82 22.11
CA GLU A 277 -27.92 -15.82 22.09
C GLU A 277 -28.48 -17.26 22.07
N ASN A 278 -29.50 -17.55 22.89
CA ASN A 278 -30.17 -18.86 22.86
C ASN A 278 -30.92 -19.14 21.55
N ASN A 279 -31.41 -18.10 20.86
CA ASN A 279 -32.06 -18.26 19.55
C ASN A 279 -31.05 -18.50 18.41
N GLU A 280 -29.87 -17.89 18.48
CA GLU A 280 -28.77 -18.16 17.53
C GLU A 280 -28.19 -19.57 17.72
N GLU A 281 -27.99 -20.03 18.96
CA GLU A 281 -27.52 -21.41 19.22
C GLU A 281 -28.52 -22.46 18.73
N LYS A 282 -29.82 -22.25 18.95
CA LYS A 282 -30.87 -23.15 18.43
C LYS A 282 -30.87 -23.21 16.90
N LYS A 283 -30.70 -22.06 16.24
CA LYS A 283 -30.68 -21.98 14.78
C LYS A 283 -29.46 -22.69 14.19
N ASN A 284 -28.30 -22.56 14.83
CA ASN A 284 -27.09 -23.27 14.41
C ASN A 284 -27.22 -24.79 14.63
N SER A 285 -27.82 -25.24 15.74
CA SER A 285 -28.07 -26.68 15.97
C SER A 285 -29.07 -27.29 14.98
N ASP A 286 -30.05 -26.50 14.52
CA ASP A 286 -31.03 -26.95 13.52
C ASP A 286 -30.44 -26.98 12.10
N GLU A 287 -29.45 -26.15 11.80
CA GLU A 287 -28.70 -26.16 10.54
C GLU A 287 -27.68 -27.31 10.50
N GLU A 288 -27.06 -27.65 11.62
CA GLU A 288 -26.09 -28.75 11.73
C GLU A 288 -26.77 -30.12 11.59
N ASN A 289 -27.95 -30.31 12.20
CA ASN A 289 -28.74 -31.55 12.05
C ASN A 289 -29.29 -31.76 10.63
N LYS A 290 -29.46 -30.70 9.83
CA LYS A 290 -29.87 -30.81 8.41
C LYS A 290 -28.72 -31.13 7.46
N ALA A 291 -27.48 -31.02 7.92
CA ALA A 291 -26.29 -31.36 7.13
C ALA A 291 -25.89 -32.84 7.28
N GLU A 292 -26.46 -33.56 8.25
CA GLU A 292 -26.18 -34.97 8.54
C GLU A 292 -27.25 -35.97 8.04
N GLU A 293 -28.38 -35.50 7.47
CA GLU A 293 -29.37 -36.31 6.72
C GLU A 293 -29.15 -36.27 5.20
#